data_AF-A0AAV4A8P3-F1
#
_entry.id   AF-A0AAV4A8P3-F1
#
_cell.length_a   1.000
_cell.length_b   1.000
_cell.length_c   1.000
_cell.angle_alpha   90.00
_cell.angle_beta   90.00
_cell.angle_gamma   90.00
#
_symmetry.space_group_name_H-M   'P 1'
#
loop_
_entity.id
_entity.type
_entity.pdbx_description
1 polymer ?
#
loop_
_entity_poly.entity_id
_entity_poly.type
_entity_poly.pdbx_seq_one_letter_code
_entity_poly.pdbx_strand_id
1 'polypeptide(L)'
;NDIFIMLRELFQAATSLPSPKGIHHSPQSRAMYAVDLMLTWDTKPSGEKVMQPMLCEVNFSPDCARACKYHPFFANDVFSILFLDDVEDKHVVPL
;
A
#
# COMPACT_ATOMS: atom_id res chain seq x y z
N ASN A 1 2.08 -3.20 -13.47
CA ASN A 1 2.89 -2.32 -12.61
C ASN A 1 3.32 -3.17 -11.43
N ASP A 2 4.60 -3.49 -11.33
CA ASP A 2 5.14 -4.52 -10.43
C ASP A 2 4.96 -4.16 -8.95
N ILE A 3 4.92 -2.86 -8.62
CA ILE A 3 4.61 -2.38 -7.27
C ILE A 3 3.20 -2.81 -6.84
N PHE A 4 2.21 -2.65 -7.72
CA PHE A 4 0.83 -3.01 -7.42
C PHE A 4 0.62 -4.52 -7.26
N ILE A 5 1.35 -5.32 -8.05
CA ILE A 5 1.35 -6.78 -7.92
C ILE A 5 1.95 -7.18 -6.56
N MET A 6 3.12 -6.65 -6.22
CA MET A 6 3.78 -6.89 -4.93
C MET A 6 2.89 -6.51 -3.74
N LEU A 7 2.22 -5.34 -3.77
CA LEU A 7 1.31 -4.90 -2.70
C LEU A 7 0.10 -5.83 -2.55
N ARG A 8 -0.47 -6.29 -3.67
CA ARG A 8 -1.58 -7.24 -3.65
C ARG A 8 -1.17 -8.58 -3.05
N GLU A 9 -0.06 -9.14 -3.51
CA GLU A 9 0.47 -10.43 -3.04
C GLU A 9 0.81 -10.39 -1.55
N LEU A 10 1.40 -9.27 -1.09
CA LEU A 10 1.68 -9.02 0.33
C LEU A 10 0.41 -9.14 1.19
N PHE A 11 -0.68 -8.44 0.84
CA PHE A 11 -1.91 -8.50 1.63
C PHE A 11 -2.68 -9.81 1.48
N GLN A 12 -2.59 -10.48 0.33
CA GLN A 12 -3.12 -11.84 0.15
C GLN A 12 -2.39 -12.83 1.07
N ALA A 13 -1.06 -12.74 1.18
CA ALA A 13 -0.28 -13.57 2.08
C ALA A 13 -0.58 -13.23 3.56
N ALA A 14 -0.64 -11.94 3.91
CA ALA A 14 -0.92 -11.49 5.27
C ALA A 14 -2.31 -11.90 5.78
N THR A 15 -3.29 -12.06 4.89
CA THR A 15 -4.67 -12.45 5.22
C THR A 15 -4.93 -13.96 5.08
N SER A 16 -3.94 -14.75 4.65
CA SER A 16 -4.09 -16.18 4.34
C SER A 16 -4.25 -17.09 5.57
N LEU A 17 -3.87 -16.62 6.75
CA LEU A 17 -3.93 -17.37 8.00
C LEU A 17 -4.94 -16.75 8.97
N PRO A 18 -5.57 -17.55 9.86
CA PRO A 18 -6.44 -17.00 10.89
C PRO A 18 -5.63 -16.22 11.94
N SER A 19 -6.33 -15.36 12.69
CA SER A 19 -5.80 -14.71 13.88
C SER A 19 -5.28 -15.76 14.88
N PRO A 20 -4.14 -15.52 15.57
CA PRO A 20 -3.35 -14.27 15.58
C PRO A 20 -2.23 -14.20 14.53
N LYS A 21 -2.08 -15.22 13.68
CA LYS A 21 -0.95 -15.31 12.74
C LYS A 21 -1.14 -14.45 11.49
N GLY A 22 -2.39 -14.29 11.05
CA GLY A 22 -2.73 -13.42 9.92
C GLY A 22 -3.58 -12.23 10.32
N ILE A 23 -3.68 -11.27 9.41
CA ILE A 23 -4.54 -10.09 9.50
C ILE A 23 -5.92 -10.52 9.02
N HIS A 24 -6.90 -10.58 9.93
CA HIS A 24 -8.26 -10.99 9.58
C HIS A 24 -9.15 -9.79 9.23
N HIS A 25 -10.08 -10.00 8.29
CA HIS A 25 -11.07 -9.00 7.93
C HIS A 25 -12.05 -8.73 9.07
N SER A 26 -12.37 -7.45 9.29
CA SER A 26 -13.40 -7.00 10.23
C SER A 26 -14.23 -5.90 9.55
N PRO A 27 -15.56 -6.06 9.39
CA PRO A 27 -16.39 -5.06 8.74
C PRO A 27 -16.38 -3.69 9.43
N GLN A 28 -16.13 -3.68 10.74
CA GLN A 28 -16.09 -2.48 11.58
C GLN A 28 -14.70 -1.81 11.60
N SER A 29 -13.73 -2.33 10.84
CA SER A 29 -12.35 -1.86 10.87
C SER A 29 -11.92 -1.33 9.50
N ARG A 30 -11.05 -0.32 9.55
CA ARG A 30 -10.34 0.26 8.41
C ARG A 30 -8.90 0.48 8.86
N ALA A 31 -7.96 0.36 7.94
CA ALA A 31 -6.55 0.45 8.26
C ALA A 31 -5.81 1.21 7.14
N MET A 32 -4.86 2.04 7.57
CA MET A 32 -3.91 2.68 6.68
C MET A 32 -2.52 2.14 6.99
N TYR A 33 -1.83 1.72 5.94
CA TYR A 33 -0.47 1.22 6.02
C TYR A 33 0.43 2.09 5.14
N ALA A 34 1.59 2.49 5.66
CA ALA A 34 2.67 2.98 4.81
C ALA A 34 3.56 1.79 4.41
N VAL A 35 3.98 1.78 3.16
CA VAL A 35 4.89 0.78 2.62
C VAL A 35 6.16 1.47 2.18
N ASP A 36 7.25 1.10 2.82
CA ASP A 36 8.59 1.54 2.41
C ASP A 36 9.17 0.49 1.46
N LEU A 37 9.63 0.97 0.31
CA LEU A 37 10.23 0.13 -0.73
C LEU A 37 11.51 0.77 -1.26
N MET A 38 12.41 -0.09 -1.70
CA MET A 38 13.59 0.27 -2.48
C MET A 38 13.41 -0.13 -3.94
N LEU A 39 14.11 0.55 -4.84
CA LEU A 39 14.20 0.16 -6.25
C LEU A 39 15.61 -0.34 -6.52
N THR A 40 15.71 -1.54 -7.08
CA THR A 40 16.98 -2.15 -7.49
C THR A 40 16.98 -2.41 -8.98
N TRP A 41 18.17 -2.34 -9.59
CA TRP A 41 18.35 -2.83 -10.95
C TRP A 41 18.42 -4.35 -10.93
N ASP A 42 17.63 -4.99 -11.78
CA ASP A 42 17.72 -6.41 -12.07
C ASP A 42 17.92 -6.63 -13.58
N THR A 43 18.34 -7.81 -13.99
CA THR A 43 18.55 -8.19 -15.39
C THR A 43 17.73 -9.43 -15.70
N LYS A 44 16.74 -9.29 -16.58
CA LYS A 44 15.94 -10.41 -17.07
C LYS A 44 16.81 -11.44 -17.80
N PRO A 45 16.34 -12.69 -17.96
CA PRO A 45 17.03 -13.68 -18.79
C PRO A 45 17.29 -13.23 -20.24
N SER A 46 16.49 -12.29 -20.75
CA SER A 46 16.69 -11.65 -22.07
C SER A 46 17.86 -10.66 -22.14
N GLY A 47 18.50 -10.33 -21.01
CA GLY A 47 19.54 -9.30 -20.89
C GLY A 47 19.01 -7.88 -20.68
N GLU A 48 17.69 -7.67 -20.66
CA GLU A 48 17.08 -6.38 -20.40
C GLU A 48 17.23 -5.99 -18.92
N LYS A 49 17.72 -4.77 -18.66
CA LYS A 49 17.73 -4.19 -17.31
C LYS A 49 16.34 -3.69 -16.93
N VAL A 50 15.86 -4.09 -15.76
CA VAL A 50 14.56 -3.66 -15.24
C VAL A 50 14.70 -3.10 -13.83
N MET A 51 13.79 -2.21 -13.46
CA MET A 51 13.66 -1.73 -12.08
C MET A 51 12.74 -2.67 -11.31
N GLN A 52 13.29 -3.32 -10.30
CA GLN A 52 12.58 -4.24 -9.43
C GLN A 52 12.24 -3.54 -8.10
N PRO A 53 10.96 -3.49 -7.68
CA PRO A 53 10.60 -3.03 -6.34
C PRO A 53 10.95 -4.08 -5.29
N MET A 54 11.53 -3.63 -4.18
CA MET A 54 11.92 -4.43 -3.03
C MET A 54 11.20 -3.91 -1.79
N LEU A 55 10.34 -4.73 -1.20
CA LEU A 55 9.62 -4.39 0.04
C LEU A 55 10.59 -4.34 1.22
N CYS A 56 10.59 -3.24 1.98
CA CYS A 56 11.43 -3.09 3.17
C CYS A 56 10.61 -3.27 4.45
N GLU A 57 9.56 -2.48 4.60
CA GLU A 57 8.71 -2.52 5.79
C GLU A 57 7.28 -2.06 5.50
N VAL A 58 6.37 -2.44 6.40
CA VAL A 58 4.96 -2.09 6.37
C VAL A 58 4.57 -1.58 7.74
N ASN A 59 4.23 -0.29 7.83
CA ASN A 59 3.91 0.37 9.08
C ASN A 59 2.41 0.61 9.21
N PHE A 60 1.79 0.07 10.26
CA PHE A 60 0.40 0.37 10.62
C PHE A 60 0.31 1.74 11.32
N SER A 61 -0.66 2.56 10.92
CA SER A 61 -0.84 3.93 11.45
C SER A 61 0.43 4.80 11.32
N PRO A 62 0.92 5.01 10.09
CA PRO A 62 2.16 5.76 9.86
C PRO A 62 2.04 7.24 10.23
N ASP A 63 3.18 7.89 10.51
CA ASP A 63 3.22 9.36 10.60
C ASP A 63 2.98 9.99 9.22
N CYS A 64 1.97 10.86 9.14
CA CYS A 64 1.58 11.54 7.92
C CYS A 64 1.95 13.03 7.91
N ALA A 65 2.72 13.54 8.87
CA ALA A 65 3.07 14.97 8.94
C ALA A 65 3.70 15.48 7.63
N ARG A 66 4.59 14.69 7.02
CA ARG A 66 5.21 15.02 5.73
C ARG A 66 4.22 14.98 4.57
N ALA A 67 3.31 13.99 4.54
CA ALA A 67 2.30 13.87 3.50
C ALA A 67 1.34 15.08 3.55
N CYS A 68 0.82 15.41 4.72
CA CYS A 68 -0.05 16.57 4.93
C CYS A 68 0.65 17.91 4.59
N LYS A 69 1.97 18.01 4.81
CA LYS A 69 2.74 19.21 4.44
C LYS A 69 2.76 19.45 2.93
N TYR A 70 2.90 18.40 2.12
CA TYR A 70 3.03 18.52 0.66
C TYR A 70 1.71 18.31 -0.09
N HIS A 71 0.74 17.63 0.55
CA HIS A 71 -0.57 17.32 -0.01
C HIS A 71 -1.65 17.76 1.00
N PRO A 72 -2.13 19.01 0.91
CA PRO A 72 -3.06 19.58 1.89
C PRO A 72 -4.37 18.78 2.07
N PHE A 73 -4.80 18.06 1.04
CA PHE A 73 -6.00 17.22 1.06
C PHE A 73 -5.73 15.76 1.47
N PHE A 74 -4.49 15.37 1.74
CA PHE A 74 -4.12 13.97 1.99
C PHE A 74 -5.01 13.28 3.04
N ALA A 75 -5.20 13.91 4.19
CA ALA A 75 -6.03 13.34 5.24
C ALA A 75 -7.51 13.23 4.79
N ASN A 76 -8.02 14.25 4.09
CA ASN A 76 -9.39 14.22 3.59
C ASN A 76 -9.58 13.08 2.57
N ASP A 77 -8.64 12.94 1.63
CA ASP A 77 -8.65 11.88 0.63
C ASP A 77 -8.65 10.50 1.31
N VAL A 78 -7.75 10.27 2.29
CA VAL A 78 -7.73 9.00 3.04
C VAL A 78 -9.06 8.71 3.73
N PHE A 79 -9.68 9.69 4.39
CA PHE A 79 -10.96 9.49 5.08
C PHE A 79 -12.12 9.26 4.11
N SER A 80 -12.16 9.97 2.99
CA SER A 80 -13.14 9.73 1.92
C SER A 80 -13.08 8.28 1.44
N ILE A 81 -11.88 7.73 1.26
CA ILE A 81 -11.70 6.35 0.82
C ILE A 81 -12.09 5.35 1.90
N LEU A 82 -11.59 5.53 3.13
CA LEU A 82 -11.79 4.53 4.18
C LEU A 82 -13.24 4.46 4.65
N PHE A 83 -13.99 5.58 4.62
CA PHE A 83 -15.29 5.67 5.26
C PHE A 83 -16.46 6.00 4.33
N LEU A 84 -16.21 6.59 3.16
CA LEU A 84 -17.27 7.01 2.23
C LEU A 84 -17.25 6.22 0.91
N ASP A 85 -16.25 5.36 0.70
CA ASP A 85 -16.00 4.64 -0.55
C ASP A 85 -15.92 5.59 -1.77
N ASP A 86 -15.53 6.86 -1.55
CA ASP A 86 -15.44 7.91 -2.57
C ASP A 86 -14.01 8.06 -3.11
N VAL A 87 -13.81 7.62 -4.35
CA VAL A 87 -12.52 7.68 -5.07
C VAL A 87 -12.44 8.85 -6.07
N GLU A 88 -13.52 9.58 -6.31
CA GLU A 88 -13.60 10.58 -7.38
C GLU A 88 -12.72 11.80 -7.04
N ASP A 89 -11.88 12.20 -7.98
CA ASP A 89 -10.89 13.28 -7.81
C ASP A 89 -9.95 13.12 -6.60
N LYS A 90 -9.72 11.88 -6.14
CA LYS A 90 -8.79 11.56 -5.03
C LYS A 90 -7.48 10.97 -5.57
N HIS A 91 -6.39 11.15 -4.82
CA HIS A 91 -5.08 10.60 -5.16
C HIS A 91 -4.96 9.12 -4.81
N VAL A 92 -5.81 8.29 -5.42
CA VAL A 92 -5.92 6.85 -5.12
C VAL A 92 -5.92 6.02 -6.41
N VAL A 93 -5.40 4.80 -6.33
CA VAL A 93 -5.52 3.80 -7.40
C VAL A 93 -6.16 2.53 -6.79
N PRO A 94 -7.34 2.10 -7.27
CA PRO A 94 -7.94 0.84 -6.84
C PRO A 94 -7.11 -0.34 -7.38
N LEU A 95 -6.86 -1.34 -6.52
CA LEU A 95 -6.06 -2.54 -6.81
C LEU A 95 -6.90 -3.81 -6.96
#